data_AF-A0A2S1LM60-F1
#
_entry.id   AF-A0A2S1LM60-F1
#
_cell.length_a   1.000
_cell.length_b   1.000
_cell.length_c   1.000
_cell.angle_alpha   90.00
_cell.angle_beta   90.00
_cell.angle_gamma   90.00
#
_symmetry.space_group_name_H-M   'P 1'
#
loop_
_entity.id
_entity.type
_entity.pdbx_description
1 polymer ?
#
loop_
_entity_poly.entity_id
_entity_poly.type
_entity_poly.pdbx_seq_one_letter_code
_entity_poly.pdbx_strand_id
1 'polypeptide(L)'
;MNRSDFNQTGGYPLKTERLQEVQTAFEVFNALGNIAGNLVIISGCEITGNSIASGTVFINNEVLEFRTGYFVPDSTVVIFEEPVIKEFENGELKPVHMIRYAAIGTADVSYLWTGFKRLLPTKEIPLDLNARLASLEKLTAVFKTGNAPVLWQRPANEIPPGWVEDMTWRGRFPAGFNPDQTEFNQVGKMAGATTKQLTVAELPPHKHYMFTPEMINPYNEVNATNQVAKNGYDGGSGGNENYVLRGSNQAAAHGNTSATGSNVAFSILNPYRVVIFIKFVG
;
A
#
# COMPACT_ATOMS: atom_id res chain seq x y z
N MET A 1 15.48 -11.74 49.77
CA MET A 1 14.37 -11.39 50.67
C MET A 1 14.91 -11.40 52.08
N ASN A 2 14.59 -10.39 52.89
CA ASN A 2 14.97 -10.40 54.30
C ASN A 2 14.22 -11.53 55.00
N ARG A 3 14.90 -12.25 55.89
CA ARG A 3 14.33 -13.38 56.63
C ARG A 3 14.41 -13.08 58.11
N SER A 4 13.25 -13.01 58.76
CA SER A 4 13.13 -12.97 60.22
C SER A 4 12.77 -14.37 60.71
N ASP A 5 13.54 -14.89 61.67
CA ASP A 5 13.25 -16.17 62.31
C ASP A 5 12.45 -15.95 63.59
N PHE A 6 11.17 -16.27 63.53
CA PHE A 6 10.24 -16.12 64.66
C PHE A 6 10.22 -17.33 65.59
N ASN A 7 10.76 -18.48 65.16
CA ASN A 7 10.67 -19.75 65.88
C ASN A 7 12.02 -20.13 66.49
N GLN A 8 12.46 -19.33 67.46
CA GLN A 8 13.70 -19.58 68.20
C GLN A 8 13.45 -20.24 69.56
N THR A 9 14.32 -21.17 69.95
CA THR A 9 14.32 -21.77 71.29
C THR A 9 14.53 -20.67 72.34
N GLY A 10 13.63 -20.55 73.32
CA GLY A 10 13.59 -19.46 74.29
C GLY A 10 12.53 -18.38 73.99
N GLY A 11 11.90 -18.43 72.81
CA GLY A 11 10.85 -17.51 72.40
C GLY A 11 11.39 -16.18 71.87
N TYR A 12 10.80 -15.68 70.80
CA TYR A 12 11.12 -14.35 70.26
C TYR A 12 9.90 -13.43 70.37
N PRO A 13 9.96 -12.36 71.18
CA PRO A 13 8.78 -11.54 71.48
C PRO A 13 8.30 -10.76 70.24
N LEU A 14 6.99 -10.81 69.99
CA LEU A 14 6.36 -10.04 68.91
C LEU A 14 6.29 -8.56 69.31
N LYS A 15 7.22 -7.77 68.76
CA LYS A 15 7.26 -6.31 68.94
C LYS A 15 6.79 -5.61 67.66
N THR A 16 6.32 -4.37 67.79
CA THR A 16 5.88 -3.53 66.67
C THR A 16 6.95 -3.38 65.59
N GLU A 17 8.22 -3.26 65.99
CA GLU A 17 9.38 -3.25 65.09
C GLU A 17 9.43 -4.48 64.17
N ARG A 18 9.01 -5.65 64.64
CA ARG A 18 9.01 -6.90 63.85
C ARG A 18 7.91 -6.91 62.80
N LEU A 19 6.77 -6.33 63.13
CA LEU A 19 5.69 -6.15 62.15
C LEU A 19 6.07 -5.12 61.09
N GLN A 20 6.82 -4.08 61.46
CA GLN A 20 7.38 -3.11 60.51
C GLN A 20 8.39 -3.76 59.55
N GLU A 21 9.26 -4.66 60.04
CA GLU A 21 10.18 -5.43 59.19
C GLU A 21 9.43 -6.27 58.14
N VAL A 22 8.33 -6.93 58.55
CA VAL A 22 7.48 -7.72 57.65
C VAL A 22 6.77 -6.84 56.62
N GLN A 23 6.23 -5.69 57.02
CA GLN A 23 5.63 -4.73 56.10
C GLN A 23 6.64 -4.25 55.04
N THR A 24 7.83 -3.84 55.48
CA THR A 24 8.93 -3.43 54.59
C THR A 24 9.34 -4.55 53.64
N ALA A 25 9.31 -5.81 54.09
CA ALA A 25 9.64 -6.95 53.24
C ALA A 25 8.62 -7.17 52.11
N PHE A 26 7.34 -6.85 52.31
CA PHE A 26 6.29 -7.00 51.30
C PHE A 26 6.23 -5.83 50.30
N GLU A 27 6.77 -4.67 50.63
CA GLU A 27 6.84 -3.52 49.71
C GLU A 27 7.60 -3.86 48.41
N VAL A 28 8.53 -4.83 48.45
CA VAL A 28 9.25 -5.32 47.26
C VAL A 28 8.32 -5.84 46.16
N PHE A 29 7.11 -6.32 46.50
CA PHE A 29 6.17 -6.80 45.50
C PHE A 29 5.59 -5.68 44.63
N ASN A 30 5.55 -4.45 45.13
CA ASN A 30 5.21 -3.30 44.29
C ASN A 30 6.21 -3.10 43.16
N ALA A 31 7.49 -3.43 43.39
CA ALA A 31 8.51 -3.33 42.35
C ALA A 31 8.25 -4.27 41.17
N LEU A 32 7.50 -5.37 41.35
CA LEU A 32 7.10 -6.25 40.25
C LEU A 32 6.16 -5.56 39.25
N GLY A 33 5.40 -4.56 39.69
CA GLY A 33 4.57 -3.74 38.79
C GLY A 33 5.39 -3.02 37.73
N ASN A 34 6.67 -2.72 37.99
CA ASN A 34 7.56 -2.11 37.01
C ASN A 34 7.83 -2.98 35.78
N ILE A 35 7.59 -4.29 35.86
CA ILE A 35 7.68 -5.18 34.69
C ILE A 35 6.64 -4.77 33.63
N ALA A 36 5.47 -4.29 34.06
CA ALA A 36 4.40 -3.84 33.17
C ALA A 36 4.55 -2.36 32.77
N GLY A 37 5.25 -1.56 33.56
CA GLY A 37 5.40 -0.11 33.37
C GLY A 37 4.35 0.72 34.11
N ASN A 38 4.54 2.03 34.19
CA ASN A 38 3.63 2.95 34.90
C ASN A 38 2.27 3.10 34.17
N LEU A 39 1.22 3.42 34.93
CA LEU A 39 -0.15 3.58 34.44
C LEU A 39 -0.64 2.32 33.71
N VAL A 40 -0.65 1.21 34.44
CA VAL A 40 -1.04 -0.10 33.90
C VAL A 40 -2.27 -0.64 34.62
N ILE A 41 -3.14 -1.31 33.87
CA ILE A 41 -4.18 -2.19 34.40
C ILE A 41 -3.59 -3.59 34.50
N ILE A 42 -3.46 -4.10 35.73
CA ILE A 42 -2.96 -5.45 36.01
C ILE A 42 -4.09 -6.46 35.83
N SER A 43 -5.29 -6.16 36.33
CA SER A 43 -6.46 -7.03 36.27
C SER A 43 -7.77 -6.25 36.47
N GLY A 44 -8.89 -6.85 36.06
CA GLY A 44 -10.22 -6.24 36.21
C GLY A 44 -10.37 -4.97 35.35
N CYS A 45 -10.99 -3.93 35.91
CA CYS A 45 -11.17 -2.64 35.22
C CYS A 45 -11.86 -2.75 33.85
N GLU A 46 -12.80 -3.70 33.72
CA GLU A 46 -13.56 -3.90 32.50
C GLU A 46 -14.60 -2.77 32.34
N ILE A 47 -14.68 -2.22 31.13
CA ILE A 47 -15.62 -1.14 30.80
C ILE A 47 -16.91 -1.78 30.27
N THR A 48 -18.04 -1.46 30.89
CA THR A 48 -19.36 -1.90 30.44
C THR A 48 -20.30 -0.70 30.37
N GLY A 49 -20.54 -0.18 29.16
CA GLY A 49 -21.26 1.09 29.00
C GLY A 49 -20.49 2.25 29.64
N ASN A 50 -21.12 2.94 30.59
CA ASN A 50 -20.52 4.08 31.30
C ASN A 50 -20.02 3.70 32.70
N SER A 51 -19.67 2.43 32.94
CA SER A 51 -19.04 2.00 34.18
C SER A 51 -17.73 1.26 33.92
N ILE A 52 -16.78 1.42 34.85
CA ILE A 52 -15.58 0.59 34.95
C ILE A 52 -15.73 -0.28 36.20
N ALA A 53 -15.58 -1.59 36.05
CA ALA A 53 -15.58 -2.53 37.17
C ALA A 53 -14.34 -2.39 38.07
N SER A 54 -14.40 -2.92 39.29
CA SER A 54 -13.22 -2.95 40.17
C SER A 54 -12.07 -3.78 39.55
N GLY A 55 -10.85 -3.54 40.01
CA GLY A 55 -9.67 -4.23 39.52
C GLY A 55 -8.40 -3.84 40.26
N THR A 56 -7.27 -3.92 39.58
CA THR A 56 -5.96 -3.56 40.14
C THR A 56 -5.17 -2.78 39.09
N VAL A 57 -4.61 -1.65 39.53
CA VAL A 57 -3.80 -0.77 38.70
C VAL A 57 -2.43 -0.54 39.33
N PHE A 58 -1.47 -0.13 38.51
CA PHE A 58 -0.14 0.24 38.96
C PHE A 58 0.15 1.70 38.61
N ILE A 59 0.42 2.51 39.63
CA ILE A 59 0.65 3.96 39.50
C ILE A 59 1.84 4.32 40.38
N ASN A 60 2.86 4.95 39.80
CA ASN A 60 4.04 5.50 40.48
C ASN A 60 4.69 4.55 41.50
N ASN A 61 5.05 3.33 41.06
CA ASN A 61 5.64 2.30 41.91
C ASN A 61 4.73 1.71 42.99
N GLU A 62 3.41 1.86 42.89
CA GLU A 62 2.46 1.31 43.85
C GLU A 62 1.37 0.50 43.12
N VAL A 63 1.12 -0.72 43.59
CA VAL A 63 -0.01 -1.55 43.17
C VAL A 63 -1.21 -1.16 44.03
N LEU A 64 -2.27 -0.67 43.38
CA LEU A 64 -3.47 -0.16 44.02
C LEU A 64 -4.70 -0.94 43.58
N GLU A 65 -5.61 -1.17 44.53
CA GLU A 65 -6.97 -1.58 44.20
C GLU A 65 -7.63 -0.44 43.40
N PHE A 66 -8.25 -0.78 42.27
CA PHE A 66 -9.12 0.13 41.55
C PHE A 66 -10.56 -0.14 41.96
N ARG A 67 -11.23 0.84 42.55
CA ARG A 67 -12.65 0.74 42.88
C ARG A 67 -13.50 1.16 41.69
N THR A 68 -14.65 0.51 41.52
CA THR A 68 -15.63 0.82 40.47
C THR A 68 -15.93 2.31 40.34
N GLY A 69 -16.21 2.78 39.13
CA GLY A 69 -16.47 4.19 38.86
C GLY A 69 -17.28 4.42 37.60
N TYR A 70 -17.85 5.62 37.48
CA TYR A 70 -18.51 6.09 36.27
C TYR A 70 -17.46 6.49 35.23
N PHE A 71 -17.63 6.04 33.98
CA PHE A 71 -16.66 6.21 32.91
C PHE A 71 -17.17 7.13 31.81
N VAL A 72 -16.32 8.09 31.45
CA VAL A 72 -16.36 8.85 30.19
C VAL A 72 -14.94 8.92 29.60
N PRO A 73 -14.78 9.13 28.28
CA PRO A 73 -13.46 9.10 27.63
C PRO A 73 -12.37 9.98 28.26
N ASP A 74 -12.77 11.12 28.85
CA ASP A 74 -11.86 12.08 29.49
C ASP A 74 -11.79 11.93 31.02
N SER A 75 -12.29 10.82 31.57
CA SER A 75 -12.21 10.54 33.01
C SER A 75 -10.77 10.48 33.49
N THR A 76 -10.54 10.98 34.71
CA THR A 76 -9.26 10.90 35.41
C THR A 76 -9.32 9.94 36.59
N VAL A 77 -8.22 9.25 36.85
CA VAL A 77 -7.99 8.39 38.01
C VAL A 77 -7.25 9.18 39.07
N VAL A 78 -7.71 9.06 40.31
CA VAL A 78 -7.12 9.68 41.49
C VAL A 78 -6.82 8.59 42.52
N ILE A 79 -5.73 8.77 43.27
CA ILE A 79 -5.40 7.95 44.43
C ILE A 79 -6.03 8.59 45.66
N PHE A 80 -6.92 7.87 46.32
CA PHE A 80 -7.57 8.28 47.55
C PHE A 80 -6.88 7.64 48.75
N GLU A 81 -6.89 8.35 49.88
CA GLU A 81 -6.41 7.86 51.17
C GLU A 81 -7.56 7.87 52.18
N GLU A 82 -7.86 6.73 52.78
CA GLU A 82 -8.95 6.56 53.74
C GLU A 82 -8.37 6.09 55.10
N PRO A 83 -8.36 6.95 56.14
CA PRO A 83 -7.84 6.56 57.44
C PRO A 83 -8.85 5.70 58.20
N VAL A 84 -8.40 4.53 58.65
CA VAL A 84 -9.15 3.69 59.59
C VAL A 84 -8.85 4.16 61.00
N ILE A 85 -9.86 4.75 61.64
CA ILE A 85 -9.75 5.29 63.00
C ILE A 85 -10.20 4.24 64.00
N LYS A 86 -9.45 4.06 65.08
CA LYS A 86 -9.79 3.21 66.22
C LYS A 86 -9.65 3.97 67.53
N GLU A 87 -10.50 3.61 68.48
CA GLU A 87 -10.40 4.08 69.85
C GLU A 87 -9.35 3.26 70.61
N PHE A 88 -8.53 3.93 71.40
CA PHE A 88 -7.52 3.32 72.27
C PHE A 88 -8.09 3.19 73.68
N GLU A 89 -7.47 2.36 74.53
CA GLU A 89 -7.90 2.11 75.92
C GLU A 89 -8.02 3.38 76.79
N ASN A 90 -7.37 4.48 76.38
CA ASN A 90 -7.47 5.79 77.03
C ASN A 90 -8.61 6.67 76.50
N GLY A 91 -9.47 6.16 75.61
CA GLY A 91 -10.57 6.88 74.96
C GLY A 91 -10.17 7.76 73.76
N GLU A 92 -8.89 7.79 73.37
CA GLU A 92 -8.46 8.60 72.23
C GLU A 92 -8.70 7.87 70.90
N LEU A 93 -9.28 8.58 69.94
CA LEU A 93 -9.41 8.13 68.55
C LEU A 93 -8.13 8.43 67.78
N LYS A 94 -7.50 7.40 67.20
CA LYS A 94 -6.29 7.52 66.38
C LYS A 94 -6.42 6.78 65.06
N PRO A 95 -5.88 7.32 63.95
CA PRO A 95 -5.75 6.57 62.70
C PRO A 95 -4.73 5.45 62.90
N VAL A 96 -5.15 4.20 62.73
CA VAL A 96 -4.29 3.02 62.91
C VAL A 96 -3.85 2.38 61.60
N HIS A 97 -4.56 2.67 60.51
CA HIS A 97 -4.27 2.12 59.19
C HIS A 97 -4.75 3.11 58.12
N MET A 98 -4.02 3.21 57.00
CA MET A 98 -4.41 4.04 55.87
C MET A 98 -4.67 3.13 54.67
N ILE A 99 -5.88 3.17 54.13
CA ILE A 99 -6.23 2.44 52.91
C ILE A 99 -6.01 3.37 51.73
N ARG A 100 -5.14 2.98 50.82
CA ARG A 100 -4.91 3.68 49.55
C ARG A 100 -5.53 2.91 48.41
N TYR A 101 -6.31 3.59 47.56
CA TYR A 101 -6.96 2.97 46.40
C TYR A 101 -7.09 3.98 45.26
N ALA A 102 -7.19 3.47 44.04
CA ALA A 102 -7.45 4.26 42.85
C ALA A 102 -8.95 4.24 42.51
N ALA A 103 -9.51 5.37 42.09
CA ALA A 103 -10.86 5.42 41.54
C ALA A 103 -10.99 6.59 40.56
N ILE A 104 -12.06 6.60 39.76
CA ILE A 104 -12.39 7.78 38.95
C ILE A 104 -12.74 8.94 39.88
N GLY A 105 -12.13 10.09 39.64
CA GLY A 105 -12.32 11.27 40.48
C GLY A 105 -11.62 12.50 39.92
N THR A 106 -11.66 13.59 40.66
CA THR A 106 -11.03 14.87 40.29
C THR A 106 -10.18 15.34 41.46
N ALA A 107 -8.91 15.63 41.19
CA ALA A 107 -7.94 16.14 42.15
C ALA A 107 -6.78 16.84 41.42
N ASP A 108 -5.97 17.59 42.16
CA ASP A 108 -4.78 18.29 41.64
C ASP A 108 -3.79 17.31 40.99
N VAL A 109 -3.60 16.15 41.64
CA VAL A 109 -2.82 15.04 41.09
C VAL A 109 -3.80 13.99 40.59
N SER A 110 -3.92 13.89 39.27
CA SER A 110 -4.81 12.94 38.61
C SER A 110 -4.20 12.45 37.30
N TYR A 111 -4.62 11.26 36.86
CA TYR A 111 -4.07 10.57 35.69
C TYR A 111 -5.19 10.28 34.69
N LEU A 112 -5.03 10.70 33.43
CA LEU A 112 -6.02 10.39 32.40
C LEU A 112 -6.20 8.88 32.23
N TRP A 113 -7.45 8.43 32.20
CA TRP A 113 -7.78 7.01 31.98
C TRP A 113 -7.19 6.48 30.67
N THR A 114 -7.17 7.30 29.61
CA THR A 114 -6.59 6.94 28.29
C THR A 114 -5.08 6.66 28.32
N GLY A 115 -4.39 7.15 29.36
CA GLY A 115 -3.00 6.83 29.65
C GLY A 115 -2.81 5.41 30.17
N PHE A 116 -3.84 4.81 30.78
CA PHE A 116 -3.75 3.44 31.28
C PHE A 116 -3.72 2.43 30.15
N LYS A 117 -2.75 1.51 30.19
CA LYS A 117 -2.64 0.39 29.25
C LYS A 117 -2.87 -0.92 29.96
N ARG A 118 -3.50 -1.87 29.26
CA ARG A 118 -3.68 -3.23 29.78
C ARG A 118 -2.44 -4.05 29.47
N LEU A 119 -1.96 -4.79 30.48
CA LEU A 119 -0.85 -5.71 30.30
C LEU A 119 -1.26 -6.86 29.36
N LEU A 120 -0.42 -7.16 28.37
CA LEU A 120 -0.53 -8.39 27.59
C LEU A 120 0.04 -9.55 28.43
N PRO A 121 -0.70 -10.64 28.64
CA PRO A 121 -0.18 -11.81 29.34
C PRO A 121 1.11 -12.30 28.68
N THR A 122 2.15 -12.59 29.46
CA THR A 122 3.46 -13.02 28.91
C THR A 122 3.36 -14.23 27.98
N LYS A 123 2.38 -15.12 28.20
CA LYS A 123 2.11 -16.28 27.35
C LYS A 123 1.54 -15.93 25.97
N GLU A 124 0.91 -14.77 25.85
CA GLU A 124 0.30 -14.28 24.60
C GLU A 124 1.26 -13.44 23.77
N ILE A 125 2.39 -13.00 24.36
CA ILE A 125 3.46 -12.34 23.62
C ILE A 125 4.04 -13.37 22.63
N PRO A 126 3.89 -13.16 21.31
CA PRO A 126 4.45 -14.08 20.34
C PRO A 126 5.98 -14.12 20.52
N LEU A 127 6.52 -15.34 20.69
CA LEU A 127 7.96 -15.59 20.79
C LEU A 127 8.75 -15.01 19.61
N ASP A 128 8.07 -14.76 18.49
CA ASP A 128 8.63 -14.43 17.20
C ASP A 128 8.24 -13.02 16.71
N LEU A 129 7.82 -12.09 17.58
CA LEU A 129 7.39 -10.75 17.15
C LEU A 129 8.41 -10.07 16.22
N ASN A 130 9.70 -10.20 16.54
CA ASN A 130 10.81 -9.73 15.70
C ASN A 130 10.90 -10.49 14.36
N ALA A 131 10.60 -11.79 14.34
CA ALA A 131 10.56 -12.57 13.11
C ALA A 131 9.35 -12.21 12.23
N ARG A 132 8.18 -11.95 12.83
CA ARG A 132 7.00 -11.45 12.13
C ARG A 132 7.23 -10.07 11.56
N LEU A 133 7.86 -9.17 12.33
CA LEU A 133 8.27 -7.86 11.84
C LEU A 133 9.27 -7.98 10.69
N ALA A 134 10.31 -8.78 10.85
CA ALA A 134 11.28 -9.04 9.77
C ALA A 134 10.63 -9.65 8.52
N SER A 135 9.62 -10.50 8.69
CA SER A 135 8.85 -11.07 7.58
C SER A 135 8.02 -9.99 6.86
N LEU A 136 7.32 -9.13 7.60
CA LEU A 136 6.58 -8.00 7.03
C LEU A 136 7.51 -7.00 6.34
N GLU A 137 8.69 -6.73 6.91
CA GLU A 137 9.71 -5.88 6.28
C GLU A 137 10.21 -6.47 4.97
N LYS A 138 10.48 -7.78 4.92
CA LYS A 138 10.86 -8.47 3.67
C LYS A 138 9.76 -8.42 2.61
N LEU A 139 8.50 -8.66 3.01
CA LEU A 139 7.36 -8.61 2.10
C LEU A 139 7.12 -7.19 1.56
N THR A 140 7.35 -6.17 2.38
CA THR A 140 7.13 -4.76 2.00
C THR A 140 8.35 -4.09 1.36
N ALA A 141 9.54 -4.70 1.43
CA ALA A 141 10.79 -4.15 0.90
C ALA A 141 10.73 -3.83 -0.60
N VAL A 142 9.96 -4.60 -1.37
CA VAL A 142 9.77 -4.38 -2.82
C VAL A 142 9.11 -3.02 -3.10
N PHE A 143 8.19 -2.59 -2.23
CA PHE A 143 7.52 -1.30 -2.36
C PHE A 143 8.33 -0.14 -1.78
N LYS A 144 9.11 -0.38 -0.72
CA LYS A 144 9.95 0.64 -0.07
C LYS A 144 11.25 0.93 -0.83
N THR A 145 12.04 -0.11 -1.09
CA THR A 145 13.39 0.03 -1.65
C THR A 145 13.39 -0.23 -3.15
N GLY A 146 12.53 -1.13 -3.62
CA GLY A 146 12.44 -1.51 -5.03
C GLY A 146 11.72 -0.49 -5.92
N ASN A 147 11.11 0.54 -5.33
CA ASN A 147 10.31 1.56 -6.03
C ASN A 147 9.28 0.93 -6.99
N ALA A 148 8.76 -0.24 -6.65
CA ALA A 148 7.87 -1.01 -7.51
C ALA A 148 6.50 -0.30 -7.58
N PRO A 149 6.08 0.16 -8.77
CA PRO A 149 4.78 0.82 -8.90
C PRO A 149 3.67 -0.22 -8.81
N VAL A 150 2.54 0.17 -8.22
CA VAL A 150 1.32 -0.64 -8.16
C VAL A 150 0.19 0.04 -8.93
N LEU A 151 -0.74 -0.77 -9.46
CA LEU A 151 -1.90 -0.26 -10.18
C LEU A 151 -2.97 0.22 -9.19
N TRP A 152 -3.44 1.44 -9.39
CA TRP A 152 -4.47 2.10 -8.60
C TRP A 152 -5.68 2.41 -9.48
N GLN A 153 -6.86 1.94 -9.06
CA GLN A 153 -8.09 2.00 -9.85
C GLN A 153 -9.10 3.02 -9.32
N ARG A 154 -8.69 3.92 -8.43
CA ARG A 154 -9.53 4.99 -7.88
C ARG A 154 -8.97 6.36 -8.27
N PRO A 155 -9.73 7.45 -8.06
CA PRO A 155 -9.25 8.81 -8.31
C PRO A 155 -7.93 9.14 -7.60
N ALA A 156 -7.16 10.07 -8.16
CA ALA A 156 -5.85 10.48 -7.64
C ALA A 156 -5.94 11.14 -6.24
N ASN A 157 -7.05 11.79 -5.92
CA ASN A 157 -7.30 12.41 -4.61
C ASN A 157 -7.62 11.38 -3.51
N GLU A 158 -7.78 10.10 -3.85
CA GLU A 158 -7.99 9.01 -2.89
C GLU A 158 -6.73 8.16 -2.66
N ILE A 159 -5.57 8.56 -3.21
CA ILE A 159 -4.32 7.83 -2.99
C ILE A 159 -4.01 7.80 -1.48
N PRO A 160 -3.75 6.61 -0.90
CA PRO A 160 -3.49 6.50 0.53
C PRO A 160 -2.27 7.31 0.98
N PRO A 161 -2.24 7.82 2.23
CA PRO A 161 -1.05 8.42 2.81
C PRO A 161 0.18 7.52 2.68
N GLY A 162 1.35 8.14 2.44
CA GLY A 162 2.61 7.43 2.18
C GLY A 162 2.79 6.93 0.73
N TRP A 163 1.77 7.08 -0.14
CA TRP A 163 1.85 6.79 -1.57
C TRP A 163 1.69 8.05 -2.41
N VAL A 164 2.32 8.05 -3.58
CA VAL A 164 2.19 9.13 -4.58
C VAL A 164 2.06 8.54 -5.98
N GLU A 165 1.43 9.28 -6.89
CA GLU A 165 1.42 8.93 -8.31
C GLU A 165 2.85 8.93 -8.87
N ASP A 166 3.18 7.90 -9.65
CA ASP A 166 4.40 7.85 -10.43
C ASP A 166 4.17 8.38 -11.85
N MET A 167 4.35 9.70 -12.01
CA MET A 167 4.00 10.41 -13.24
C MET A 167 4.77 9.95 -14.48
N THR A 168 5.91 9.26 -14.33
CA THR A 168 6.69 8.73 -15.45
C THR A 168 5.94 7.65 -16.24
N TRP A 169 4.94 7.03 -15.63
CA TRP A 169 4.12 5.96 -16.22
C TRP A 169 2.86 6.44 -16.95
N ARG A 170 2.56 7.75 -16.94
CA ARG A 170 1.37 8.29 -17.62
C ARG A 170 1.36 7.92 -19.11
N GLY A 171 0.29 7.25 -19.54
CA GLY A 171 0.12 6.83 -20.93
C GLY A 171 1.05 5.70 -21.38
N ARG A 172 1.65 4.94 -20.45
CA ARG A 172 2.59 3.85 -20.75
C ARG A 172 2.07 2.49 -20.33
N PHE A 173 2.51 1.46 -21.04
CA PHE A 173 2.34 0.07 -20.66
C PHE A 173 3.67 -0.51 -20.17
N PRO A 174 3.66 -1.35 -19.12
CA PRO A 174 4.87 -2.04 -18.70
C PRO A 174 5.26 -3.11 -19.72
N ALA A 175 6.53 -3.12 -20.10
CA ALA A 175 7.16 -4.19 -20.86
C ALA A 175 8.22 -4.86 -19.97
N GLY A 176 8.30 -6.19 -20.04
CA GLY A 176 9.30 -6.95 -19.29
C GLY A 176 10.71 -6.64 -19.79
N PHE A 177 11.64 -6.43 -18.87
CA PHE A 177 13.05 -6.29 -19.21
C PHE A 177 13.56 -7.57 -19.88
N ASN A 178 14.23 -7.43 -21.01
CA ASN A 178 14.88 -8.53 -21.72
C ASN A 178 16.24 -8.06 -22.27
N PRO A 179 17.37 -8.54 -21.72
CA PRO A 179 18.69 -8.07 -22.13
C PRO A 179 19.04 -8.42 -23.59
N ASP A 180 18.39 -9.43 -24.16
CA ASP A 180 18.67 -9.91 -25.52
C ASP A 180 17.88 -9.16 -26.60
N GLN A 181 16.97 -8.26 -26.22
CA GLN A 181 16.13 -7.49 -27.14
C GLN A 181 16.41 -6.00 -27.00
N THR A 182 16.87 -5.37 -28.08
CA THR A 182 17.27 -3.95 -28.09
C THR A 182 16.17 -3.02 -27.59
N GLU A 183 14.90 -3.36 -27.80
CA GLU A 183 13.73 -2.60 -27.37
C GLU A 183 13.53 -2.63 -25.85
N PHE A 184 13.98 -3.70 -25.17
CA PHE A 184 13.68 -4.00 -23.76
C PHE A 184 14.92 -4.23 -22.89
N ASN A 185 16.12 -4.02 -23.42
CA ASN A 185 17.40 -4.29 -22.77
C ASN A 185 17.85 -3.25 -21.74
N GLN A 186 16.98 -2.31 -21.36
CA GLN A 186 17.28 -1.29 -20.36
C GLN A 186 16.03 -0.97 -19.53
N VAL A 187 16.16 -1.08 -18.21
CA VAL A 187 15.10 -0.70 -17.26
C VAL A 187 14.83 0.81 -17.36
N GLY A 188 13.56 1.19 -17.44
CA GLY A 188 13.14 2.58 -17.56
C GLY A 188 13.22 3.15 -18.97
N LYS A 189 13.62 2.36 -19.99
CA LYS A 189 13.59 2.78 -21.38
C LYS A 189 12.15 3.09 -21.82
N MET A 190 11.97 4.26 -22.42
CA MET A 190 10.67 4.76 -22.88
C MET A 190 10.63 4.75 -24.40
N ALA A 191 9.65 4.05 -24.98
CA ALA A 191 9.46 3.92 -26.43
C ALA A 191 7.96 3.72 -26.76
N GLY A 192 7.65 3.57 -28.05
CA GLY A 192 6.31 3.30 -28.56
C GLY A 192 5.61 4.53 -29.16
N ALA A 193 4.47 4.29 -29.79
CA ALA A 193 3.60 5.30 -30.39
C ALA A 193 2.13 4.91 -30.18
N THR A 194 1.22 5.89 -30.24
CA THR A 194 -0.23 5.64 -30.16
C THR A 194 -0.87 5.46 -31.53
N THR A 195 -0.23 5.96 -32.58
CA THR A 195 -0.68 5.86 -33.97
C THR A 195 0.47 5.51 -34.90
N LYS A 196 0.12 4.99 -36.08
CA LYS A 196 1.06 4.72 -37.17
C LYS A 196 0.47 5.16 -38.51
N GLN A 197 1.30 5.77 -39.35
CA GLN A 197 1.00 6.06 -40.75
C GLN A 197 1.78 5.05 -41.60
N LEU A 198 1.14 4.46 -42.61
CA LEU A 198 1.83 3.53 -43.53
C LEU A 198 2.81 4.28 -44.42
N THR A 199 4.01 3.72 -44.58
CA THR A 199 5.02 4.16 -45.52
C THR A 199 5.05 3.26 -46.76
N VAL A 200 5.65 3.74 -47.85
CA VAL A 200 5.79 2.96 -49.10
C VAL A 200 6.53 1.64 -48.86
N ALA A 201 7.53 1.63 -47.97
CA ALA A 201 8.30 0.43 -47.62
C ALA A 201 7.46 -0.65 -46.89
N GLU A 202 6.30 -0.29 -46.37
CA GLU A 202 5.40 -1.19 -45.63
C GLU A 202 4.26 -1.73 -46.52
N LEU A 203 4.20 -1.32 -47.78
CA LEU A 203 3.23 -1.84 -48.74
C LEU A 203 3.69 -3.19 -49.28
N PRO A 204 2.81 -4.21 -49.29
CA PRO A 204 3.10 -5.46 -49.98
C PRO A 204 3.39 -5.22 -51.47
N PRO A 205 4.32 -5.99 -52.07
CA PRO A 205 4.49 -5.99 -53.51
C PRO A 205 3.17 -6.33 -54.20
N HIS A 206 2.77 -5.52 -55.16
CA HIS A 206 1.53 -5.71 -55.91
C HIS A 206 1.76 -5.37 -57.39
N LYS A 207 0.89 -5.90 -58.25
CA LYS A 207 0.92 -5.65 -59.70
C LYS A 207 -0.45 -5.19 -60.15
N HIS A 208 -0.48 -4.33 -61.14
CA HIS A 208 -1.69 -3.91 -61.82
C HIS A 208 -1.75 -4.61 -63.18
N TYR A 209 -2.89 -5.21 -63.49
CA TYR A 209 -3.14 -5.80 -64.80
C TYR A 209 -3.93 -4.81 -65.64
N MET A 210 -3.55 -4.66 -66.90
CA MET A 210 -4.34 -3.92 -67.88
C MET A 210 -4.92 -4.93 -68.86
N PHE A 211 -6.23 -4.88 -69.10
CA PHE A 211 -6.92 -5.73 -70.05
C PHE A 211 -7.32 -4.91 -71.27
N THR A 212 -7.05 -5.44 -72.46
CA THR A 212 -7.61 -4.96 -73.72
C THR A 212 -8.59 -6.01 -74.24
N PRO A 213 -9.76 -5.64 -74.80
CA PRO A 213 -10.78 -6.59 -75.24
C PRO A 213 -10.39 -7.42 -76.47
N GLU A 214 -9.22 -7.19 -77.05
CA GLU A 214 -8.78 -7.84 -78.28
C GLU A 214 -7.34 -8.39 -78.11
N MET A 215 -7.15 -9.68 -78.36
CA MET A 215 -5.82 -10.32 -78.37
C MET A 215 -5.06 -9.90 -79.62
N ILE A 216 -4.24 -8.86 -79.51
CA ILE A 216 -3.37 -8.41 -80.61
C ILE A 216 -1.91 -8.49 -80.16
N ASN A 217 -1.23 -9.55 -80.62
CA ASN A 217 0.23 -9.72 -80.83
C ASN A 217 1.18 -9.30 -79.66
N PRO A 218 1.99 -10.19 -79.07
CA PRO A 218 2.82 -9.91 -77.88
C PRO A 218 4.00 -8.92 -78.01
N TYR A 219 4.11 -8.09 -79.07
CA TYR A 219 5.32 -7.26 -79.34
C TYR A 219 5.03 -5.78 -79.68
N ASN A 220 4.85 -4.91 -78.67
CA ASN A 220 4.19 -3.61 -78.86
C ASN A 220 4.95 -2.40 -78.15
N GLU A 221 5.49 -1.37 -78.88
CA GLU A 221 6.33 -0.11 -78.48
C GLU A 221 5.82 1.43 -78.67
N VAL A 222 5.55 2.30 -77.65
CA VAL A 222 4.57 3.47 -77.80
C VAL A 222 5.13 4.56 -78.68
N ASN A 223 4.29 5.19 -79.52
CA ASN A 223 4.72 6.29 -80.37
C ASN A 223 4.71 7.64 -79.65
N ALA A 224 5.40 8.62 -80.22
CA ALA A 224 5.83 9.87 -79.58
C ALA A 224 4.70 10.83 -79.15
N THR A 225 3.42 10.54 -79.44
CA THR A 225 2.28 11.41 -79.14
C THR A 225 1.29 10.82 -78.13
N ASN A 226 1.64 9.74 -77.43
CA ASN A 226 0.84 9.15 -76.33
C ASN A 226 -0.60 8.77 -76.70
N GLN A 227 -0.89 8.56 -77.99
CA GLN A 227 -2.14 7.94 -78.44
C GLN A 227 -1.92 6.43 -78.56
N VAL A 228 -2.96 5.64 -78.28
CA VAL A 228 -2.93 4.19 -78.49
C VAL A 228 -2.66 3.97 -79.99
N ALA A 229 -1.51 3.39 -80.31
CA ALA A 229 -1.07 3.34 -81.71
C ALA A 229 -2.01 2.42 -82.50
N LYS A 230 -2.62 2.95 -83.55
CA LYS A 230 -3.32 2.15 -84.56
C LYS A 230 -2.29 1.22 -85.20
N ASN A 231 -2.46 -0.09 -85.06
CA ASN A 231 -1.59 -1.02 -85.77
C ASN A 231 -2.00 -1.00 -87.25
N GLY A 232 -1.29 -0.22 -88.07
CA GLY A 232 -1.56 -0.12 -89.49
C GLY A 232 -1.24 -1.44 -90.19
N TYR A 233 -2.26 -2.24 -90.48
CA TYR A 233 -2.20 -3.20 -91.57
C TYR A 233 -3.48 -3.07 -92.41
N ASP A 234 -3.41 -2.28 -93.48
CA ASP A 234 -4.42 -2.25 -94.53
C ASP A 234 -4.35 -3.58 -95.29
N GLY A 235 -5.23 -4.51 -94.92
CA GLY A 235 -5.22 -5.85 -95.47
C GLY A 235 -6.59 -6.52 -95.45
N GLY A 236 -7.63 -5.85 -95.95
CA GLY A 236 -8.90 -6.49 -96.29
C GLY A 236 -10.15 -5.80 -95.73
N SER A 237 -11.24 -5.87 -96.50
CA SER A 237 -12.49 -5.12 -96.39
C SER A 237 -13.41 -5.47 -95.20
N GLY A 238 -12.85 -5.72 -94.01
CA GLY A 238 -13.60 -5.93 -92.77
C GLY A 238 -12.88 -5.25 -91.61
N GLY A 239 -13.37 -4.06 -91.21
CA GLY A 239 -12.70 -3.18 -90.26
C GLY A 239 -12.64 -3.72 -88.84
N ASN A 240 -11.48 -4.25 -88.45
CA ASN A 240 -11.13 -4.41 -87.04
C ASN A 240 -10.11 -3.32 -86.65
N GLU A 241 -10.50 -2.46 -85.71
CA GLU A 241 -9.64 -1.40 -85.17
C GLU A 241 -8.69 -1.97 -84.11
N ASN A 242 -7.53 -2.46 -84.56
CA ASN A 242 -6.54 -3.02 -83.64
C ASN A 242 -5.75 -1.92 -82.90
N TYR A 243 -5.99 -1.78 -81.60
CA TYR A 243 -5.33 -0.84 -80.70
C TYR A 243 -4.22 -1.50 -79.88
N VAL A 244 -3.08 -0.82 -79.76
CA VAL A 244 -1.88 -1.40 -79.18
C VAL A 244 -1.27 -0.51 -78.08
N LEU A 245 -1.06 -1.09 -76.88
CA LEU A 245 -0.38 -0.48 -75.73
C LEU A 245 1.10 -0.73 -75.77
N ARG A 246 1.88 0.28 -75.43
CA ARG A 246 3.30 0.24 -75.68
C ARG A 246 4.08 1.20 -74.71
N GLY A 247 5.41 1.10 -74.52
CA GLY A 247 6.17 1.86 -73.47
C GLY A 247 6.74 3.23 -73.86
N SER A 248 6.88 4.18 -72.91
CA SER A 248 7.39 5.56 -73.09
C SER A 248 8.29 6.03 -71.92
N ASN A 249 9.27 6.92 -72.16
CA ASN A 249 10.11 7.57 -71.13
C ASN A 249 9.46 8.80 -70.48
N GLN A 250 8.27 9.19 -70.94
CA GLN A 250 7.44 10.25 -70.38
C GLN A 250 6.34 9.64 -69.50
N ALA A 251 5.92 10.37 -68.46
CA ALA A 251 4.80 9.95 -67.63
C ALA A 251 3.54 9.70 -68.49
N ALA A 252 2.82 8.61 -68.23
CA ALA A 252 1.65 8.22 -69.01
C ALA A 252 0.57 9.32 -68.95
N ALA A 253 0.15 9.82 -70.12
CA ALA A 253 -0.90 10.84 -70.22
C ALA A 253 -2.32 10.26 -70.13
N HIS A 254 -2.48 8.95 -70.39
CA HIS A 254 -3.74 8.21 -70.36
C HIS A 254 -3.55 6.85 -69.70
N GLY A 255 -4.60 6.29 -69.08
CA GLY A 255 -4.54 4.99 -68.40
C GLY A 255 -3.99 5.03 -66.96
N ASN A 256 -3.76 6.21 -66.39
CA ASN A 256 -3.46 6.33 -64.95
C ASN A 256 -4.67 5.86 -64.15
N THR A 257 -4.43 4.97 -63.18
CA THR A 257 -5.43 4.73 -62.15
C THR A 257 -5.56 5.98 -61.27
N SER A 258 -6.74 6.19 -60.69
CA SER A 258 -6.90 7.23 -59.68
C SER A 258 -6.03 6.93 -58.46
N ALA A 259 -5.33 7.94 -57.95
CA ALA A 259 -4.65 7.83 -56.66
C ALA A 259 -5.68 7.49 -55.58
N THR A 260 -5.44 6.39 -54.86
CA THR A 260 -6.30 5.92 -53.78
C THR A 260 -5.47 5.78 -52.51
N GLY A 261 -6.01 6.20 -51.37
CA GLY A 261 -5.33 6.21 -50.08
C GLY A 261 -5.49 7.57 -49.40
N SER A 262 -5.85 7.58 -48.12
CA SER A 262 -6.08 8.82 -47.36
C SER A 262 -4.82 9.34 -46.67
N ASN A 263 -3.75 8.52 -46.60
CA ASN A 263 -2.55 8.79 -45.83
C ASN A 263 -2.84 9.20 -44.37
N VAL A 264 -3.94 8.71 -43.79
CA VAL A 264 -4.33 9.01 -42.40
C VAL A 264 -3.70 7.99 -41.46
N ALA A 265 -3.13 8.47 -40.35
CA ALA A 265 -2.61 7.60 -39.31
C ALA A 265 -3.76 6.84 -38.63
N PHE A 266 -3.55 5.56 -38.36
CA PHE A 266 -4.51 4.73 -37.63
C PHE A 266 -4.01 4.43 -36.22
N SER A 267 -4.94 4.17 -35.30
CA SER A 267 -4.63 3.80 -33.93
C SER A 267 -3.94 2.44 -33.90
N ILE A 268 -2.85 2.34 -33.14
CA ILE A 268 -2.20 1.06 -32.81
C ILE A 268 -2.42 0.68 -31.34
N LEU A 269 -3.35 1.36 -30.67
CA LEU A 269 -3.73 1.04 -29.30
C LEU A 269 -4.63 -0.21 -29.27
N ASN A 270 -4.20 -1.21 -28.49
CA ASN A 270 -5.04 -2.33 -28.11
C ASN A 270 -6.15 -1.84 -27.15
N PRO A 271 -7.27 -2.56 -26.98
CA PRO A 271 -8.25 -2.26 -25.93
C PRO A 271 -7.56 -2.16 -24.55
N TYR A 272 -7.80 -1.07 -23.80
CA TYR A 272 -7.17 -0.84 -22.51
C TYR A 272 -8.13 -0.26 -21.48
N ARG A 273 -7.75 -0.38 -20.20
CA ARG A 273 -8.38 0.31 -19.07
C ARG A 273 -7.36 1.24 -18.44
N VAL A 274 -7.73 2.50 -18.27
CA VAL A 274 -6.86 3.50 -17.63
C VAL A 274 -6.83 3.28 -16.13
N VAL A 275 -5.63 3.22 -15.57
CA VAL A 275 -5.33 3.12 -14.13
C VAL A 275 -4.17 4.06 -13.81
N ILE A 276 -4.03 4.41 -12.54
CA ILE A 276 -2.91 5.24 -12.06
C ILE A 276 -1.82 4.31 -11.56
N PHE A 277 -0.56 4.59 -11.88
CA PHE A 277 0.57 3.92 -11.25
C PHE A 277 0.97 4.73 -10.01
N ILE A 278 1.04 4.10 -8.84
CA ILE A 278 1.46 4.74 -7.59
C ILE A 278 2.68 4.02 -6.99
N LYS A 279 3.50 4.76 -6.24
CA LYS A 279 4.69 4.25 -5.53
C LYS A 279 4.68 4.72 -4.07
N PHE A 280 5.25 3.89 -3.19
CA PHE A 280 5.37 4.20 -1.77
C PHE A 280 6.59 5.11 -1.54
N VAL A 281 6.44 6.14 -0.71
CA VAL A 281 7.49 7.14 -0.43
C VAL A 281 7.79 7.34 1.05
N GLY A 282 7.02 6.70 1.95
CA GLY A 282 7.17 6.85 3.41
C GLY A 282 5.96 7.49 4.05
#